data_AF-A0A316YQ60-F1
#
_entry.id   AF-A0A316YQ60-F1
#
_cell.length_a   1.000
_cell.length_b   1.000
_cell.length_c   1.000
_cell.angle_alpha   90.00
_cell.angle_beta   90.00
_cell.angle_gamma   90.00
#
_symmetry.space_group_name_H-M   'P 1'
#
loop_
_entity.id
_entity.type
_entity.pdbx_description
1 polymer ?
#
loop_
_entity_poly.entity_id
_entity_poly.type
_entity_poly.pdbx_seq_one_letter_code
_entity_poly.pdbx_strand_id
1 'polypeptide(L)'
;MAPSAQTPKRSVSFGPTTDDEKGARPSSVAMTPQSSTDVLAGSTSAQSTPAAALKPALKAGTERNKLPPKEQYQHPDPLVRRLRLVDAAGDPVNLRSYFKNVKCVGFYFSSQWAGQPLKEYHQTINDFVRVHPNEFKVVYVSVDVDEQWYKAGVKGQPWVSMVWNDGSSLPSDRQPNSSSLKKESAVQDDSDDSEDAPPALYNNEDFLLASEADIDESLSRSDTSGTAYLRPFSRVHLAAKLNIIAAPTLCVYHLEKQKMLDWNVRMARLGKMRRQDTWERWLRGEGPQTLSFGEAMQRKPITFAMCALAILYWCLVYFGGPEYNFIRRYMDGFDRTNQPLVASDKSSPPHFDF
;
A
#
# COMPACT_ATOMS: atom_id res chain seq x y z
N MET A 1 -1.92 36.01 32.65
CA MET A 1 -0.67 36.24 31.89
C MET A 1 0.41 35.35 32.48
N ALA A 2 0.76 34.28 31.77
CA ALA A 2 1.91 33.40 31.99
C ALA A 2 2.20 32.69 30.65
N PRO A 3 3.46 32.35 30.34
CA PRO A 3 3.98 32.40 28.96
C PRO A 3 3.82 31.11 28.14
N SER A 4 3.75 31.34 26.83
CA SER A 4 3.68 30.37 25.72
C SER A 4 5.00 29.61 25.55
N ALA A 5 4.95 28.27 25.51
CA ALA A 5 6.09 27.42 25.22
C ALA A 5 6.13 27.05 23.72
N GLN A 6 7.22 27.44 23.06
CA GLN A 6 7.49 27.21 21.64
C GLN A 6 7.95 25.76 21.39
N THR A 7 7.32 25.11 20.40
CA THR A 7 7.75 23.83 19.81
C THR A 7 8.91 24.02 18.83
N PRO A 8 9.97 23.18 18.86
CA PRO A 8 11.02 23.21 17.85
C PRO A 8 10.58 22.49 16.56
N LYS A 9 10.67 23.21 15.43
CA LYS A 9 10.56 22.69 14.06
C LYS A 9 11.88 21.99 13.71
N ARG A 10 11.82 20.73 13.26
CA ARG A 10 12.98 20.05 12.66
C ARG A 10 12.66 19.73 11.20
N SER A 11 13.29 20.48 10.31
CA SER A 11 13.39 20.18 8.88
C SER A 11 14.50 19.15 8.66
N VAL A 12 14.23 18.13 7.84
CA VAL A 12 15.27 17.24 7.31
C VAL A 12 15.13 17.20 5.80
N SER A 13 16.22 17.59 5.15
CA SER A 13 16.41 17.75 3.71
C SER A 13 16.72 16.41 3.04
N PHE A 14 16.17 16.21 1.84
CA PHE A 14 16.55 15.15 0.92
C PHE A 14 17.61 15.63 -0.05
N GLY A 15 18.64 14.81 -0.29
CA GLY A 15 19.54 14.94 -1.44
C GLY A 15 20.92 14.32 -1.20
N PRO A 16 21.36 13.36 -2.03
CA PRO A 16 22.78 13.03 -2.16
C PRO A 16 23.41 13.90 -3.26
N THR A 17 24.38 14.72 -2.86
CA THR A 17 25.30 15.43 -3.75
C THR A 17 26.47 14.54 -4.13
N THR A 18 26.65 14.28 -5.42
CA THR A 18 27.89 13.78 -6.01
C THR A 18 28.59 14.95 -6.67
N ASP A 19 29.84 15.24 -6.29
CA ASP A 19 30.83 15.89 -7.12
C ASP A 19 32.22 15.58 -6.53
N ASP A 20 33.10 15.01 -7.36
CA ASP A 20 34.47 15.50 -7.42
C ASP A 20 35.02 15.30 -8.83
N GLU A 21 35.55 16.41 -9.33
CA GLU A 21 35.89 16.73 -10.71
C GLU A 21 37.42 16.69 -10.90
N LYS A 22 37.87 16.25 -12.08
CA LYS A 22 39.13 16.63 -12.77
C LYS A 22 39.21 15.78 -14.04
N GLY A 23 39.27 16.26 -15.27
CA GLY A 23 39.56 17.56 -15.84
C GLY A 23 40.38 17.31 -17.12
N ALA A 24 39.94 17.87 -18.26
CA ALA A 24 40.68 18.20 -19.50
C ALA A 24 40.00 17.74 -20.81
N ARG A 25 39.50 18.74 -21.55
CA ARG A 25 39.22 18.80 -23.00
C ARG A 25 40.53 19.09 -23.78
N PRO A 26 40.63 19.09 -25.14
CA PRO A 26 39.58 19.43 -26.11
C PRO A 26 39.52 18.67 -27.47
N SER A 27 38.39 18.85 -28.16
CA SER A 27 38.14 19.01 -29.62
C SER A 27 38.87 18.08 -30.63
N SER A 28 38.24 17.41 -31.60
CA SER A 28 37.47 18.01 -32.71
C SER A 28 37.18 16.98 -33.83
N VAL A 29 36.20 17.32 -34.68
CA VAL A 29 35.97 16.94 -36.09
C VAL A 29 35.39 15.56 -36.43
N ALA A 30 34.28 15.64 -37.17
CA ALA A 30 33.52 14.58 -37.82
C ALA A 30 34.16 14.08 -39.12
N MET A 31 33.94 12.81 -39.47
CA MET A 31 33.69 12.33 -40.85
C MET A 31 33.41 10.82 -40.89
N THR A 32 32.19 10.46 -41.27
CA THR A 32 31.81 9.19 -41.94
C THR A 32 32.14 9.27 -43.44
N PRO A 33 31.95 8.21 -44.26
CA PRO A 33 32.07 6.75 -44.04
C PRO A 33 32.89 6.08 -45.18
N GLN A 34 33.35 4.82 -45.04
CA GLN A 34 33.37 3.84 -46.16
C GLN A 34 33.82 2.43 -45.75
N SER A 35 32.91 1.49 -46.02
CA SER A 35 33.07 0.11 -46.52
C SER A 35 34.47 -0.53 -46.58
N SER A 36 34.64 -1.66 -45.88
CA SER A 36 34.96 -2.95 -46.54
C SER A 36 34.90 -4.14 -45.56
N THR A 37 34.43 -5.24 -46.14
CA THR A 37 34.43 -6.64 -45.68
C THR A 37 35.82 -7.11 -45.23
N ASP A 38 35.94 -7.93 -44.18
CA ASP A 38 35.86 -9.40 -44.24
C ASP A 38 36.58 -10.12 -43.06
N VAL A 39 35.96 -11.22 -42.62
CA VAL A 39 36.45 -12.44 -41.92
C VAL A 39 37.17 -12.46 -40.54
N LEU A 40 36.62 -13.40 -39.72
CA LEU A 40 37.26 -14.40 -38.81
C LEU A 40 37.66 -14.05 -37.36
N ALA A 41 36.83 -14.60 -36.45
CA ALA A 41 37.16 -15.39 -35.25
C ALA A 41 38.18 -14.90 -34.20
N GLY A 42 37.71 -14.78 -32.95
CA GLY A 42 38.55 -14.91 -31.76
C GLY A 42 38.02 -14.20 -30.50
N SER A 43 37.56 -14.99 -29.52
CA SER A 43 37.62 -14.77 -28.07
C SER A 43 37.43 -13.35 -27.48
N THR A 44 36.42 -13.16 -26.63
CA THR A 44 36.56 -12.28 -25.46
C THR A 44 35.76 -12.80 -24.26
N SER A 45 36.48 -12.83 -23.14
CA SER A 45 36.05 -13.13 -21.78
C SER A 45 35.29 -11.97 -21.14
N ALA A 46 34.27 -12.35 -20.36
CA ALA A 46 33.86 -11.84 -19.05
C ALA A 46 33.65 -10.32 -18.83
N GLN A 47 32.40 -9.96 -18.54
CA GLN A 47 32.08 -9.18 -17.34
C GLN A 47 30.70 -9.58 -16.80
N SER A 48 30.73 -10.13 -15.59
CA SER A 48 29.65 -10.72 -14.82
C SER A 48 28.83 -9.67 -14.07
N THR A 49 27.51 -9.68 -14.27
CA THR A 49 26.54 -9.19 -13.29
C THR A 49 26.09 -10.38 -12.42
N PRO A 50 25.97 -10.25 -11.09
CA PRO A 50 25.56 -11.38 -10.27
C PRO A 50 24.06 -11.64 -10.48
N ALA A 51 23.77 -12.65 -11.27
CA ALA A 51 22.45 -13.28 -11.31
C ALA A 51 22.08 -13.69 -9.88
N ALA A 52 20.95 -13.18 -9.40
CA ALA A 52 20.32 -13.66 -8.18
C ALA A 52 20.23 -15.18 -8.26
N ALA A 53 21.05 -15.86 -7.44
CA ALA A 53 21.13 -17.30 -7.43
C ALA A 53 19.76 -17.84 -7.02
N LEU A 54 19.02 -18.35 -8.00
CA LEU A 54 17.86 -19.21 -7.82
C LEU A 54 18.30 -20.36 -6.92
N LYS A 55 17.95 -20.31 -5.63
CA LYS A 55 18.09 -21.47 -4.76
C LYS A 55 16.99 -22.45 -5.19
N PRO A 56 17.31 -23.61 -5.79
CA PRO A 56 16.32 -24.64 -6.00
C PRO A 56 15.83 -25.11 -4.62
N ALA A 57 14.52 -25.25 -4.46
CA ALA A 57 13.82 -25.65 -3.24
C ALA A 57 14.11 -27.10 -2.79
N LEU A 58 15.32 -27.62 -3.03
CA LEU A 58 15.66 -29.05 -2.95
C LEU A 58 16.97 -29.35 -2.19
N LYS A 59 17.45 -28.41 -1.36
CA LYS A 59 18.45 -28.74 -0.33
C LYS A 59 17.87 -28.55 1.07
N ALA A 60 16.78 -29.28 1.34
CA ALA A 60 16.27 -29.48 2.68
C ALA A 60 17.11 -30.58 3.36
N GLY A 61 17.67 -30.27 4.53
CA GLY A 61 18.30 -31.25 5.40
C GLY A 61 17.34 -32.38 5.78
N THR A 62 17.92 -33.45 6.31
CA THR A 62 17.37 -34.80 6.51
C THR A 62 16.11 -34.91 7.40
N GLU A 63 15.57 -33.81 7.91
CA GLU A 63 14.23 -33.72 8.48
C GLU A 63 13.26 -33.43 7.32
N ARG A 64 12.55 -34.45 6.80
CA ARG A 64 11.41 -34.19 5.92
C ARG A 64 10.44 -33.28 6.68
N ASN A 65 10.45 -31.98 6.36
CA ASN A 65 9.48 -30.99 6.86
C ASN A 65 8.10 -31.59 6.69
N LYS A 66 7.53 -32.12 7.78
CA LYS A 66 6.20 -32.73 7.75
C LYS A 66 5.24 -31.60 7.48
N LEU A 67 4.73 -31.56 6.26
CA LEU A 67 3.70 -30.61 5.88
C LEU A 67 2.55 -30.70 6.89
N PRO A 68 1.94 -29.57 7.26
CA PRO A 68 0.81 -29.58 8.18
C PRO A 68 -0.34 -30.44 7.61
N PRO A 69 -1.26 -30.91 8.47
CA PRO A 69 -2.43 -31.66 8.04
C PRO A 69 -3.14 -30.94 6.90
N LYS A 70 -3.37 -31.65 5.79
CA LYS A 70 -3.90 -31.04 4.57
C LYS A 70 -5.26 -30.39 4.82
N GLU A 71 -6.07 -31.00 5.68
CA GLU A 71 -7.43 -30.57 6.00
C GLU A 71 -7.49 -29.18 6.66
N GLN A 72 -6.40 -28.75 7.30
CA GLN A 72 -6.32 -27.52 8.06
C GLN A 72 -6.36 -26.27 7.16
N TYR A 73 -5.61 -26.31 6.05
CA TYR A 73 -5.40 -25.17 5.15
C TYR A 73 -6.00 -25.34 3.75
N GLN A 74 -6.72 -26.43 3.49
CA GLN A 74 -7.45 -26.62 2.24
C GLN A 74 -8.60 -25.62 2.09
N HIS A 75 -8.59 -24.87 1.00
CA HIS A 75 -9.69 -23.99 0.60
C HIS A 75 -9.67 -23.83 -0.95
N PRO A 76 -10.83 -23.77 -1.63
CA PRO A 76 -10.88 -23.61 -3.09
C PRO A 76 -10.36 -22.23 -3.56
N ASP A 77 -10.48 -21.22 -2.71
CA ASP A 77 -9.96 -19.89 -3.01
C ASP A 77 -8.42 -19.84 -2.94
N PRO A 78 -7.73 -19.37 -4.01
CA PRO A 78 -6.28 -19.39 -4.11
C PRO A 78 -5.57 -18.44 -3.13
N LEU A 79 -6.21 -17.35 -2.73
CA LEU A 79 -5.65 -16.40 -1.77
C LEU A 79 -5.78 -16.97 -0.36
N VAL A 80 -6.98 -17.44 0.02
CA VAL A 80 -7.27 -17.92 1.38
C VAL A 80 -6.43 -19.13 1.76
N ARG A 81 -6.24 -20.11 0.87
CA ARG A 81 -5.46 -21.33 1.18
C ARG A 81 -3.97 -21.08 1.46
N ARG A 82 -3.47 -19.91 1.09
CA ARG A 82 -2.08 -19.48 1.33
C ARG A 82 -1.92 -18.70 2.63
N LEU A 83 -2.99 -18.53 3.39
CA LEU A 83 -2.95 -17.91 4.70
C LEU A 83 -2.68 -18.97 5.77
N ARG A 84 -1.85 -18.61 6.75
CA ARG A 84 -1.71 -19.34 8.01
C ARG A 84 -2.33 -18.47 9.08
N LEU A 85 -3.54 -18.84 9.50
CA LEU A 85 -4.37 -18.07 10.40
C LEU A 85 -4.39 -18.69 11.79
N VAL A 86 -4.32 -17.84 12.80
CA VAL A 86 -4.48 -18.18 14.22
C VAL A 86 -5.55 -17.30 14.85
N ASP A 87 -6.17 -17.82 15.91
CA ASP A 87 -7.10 -17.06 16.72
C ASP A 87 -6.37 -16.18 17.77
N ALA A 88 -7.14 -15.56 18.67
CA ALA A 88 -6.58 -14.71 19.72
C ALA A 88 -5.77 -15.49 20.79
N ALA A 89 -5.97 -16.81 20.90
CA ALA A 89 -5.17 -17.68 21.77
C ALA A 89 -3.89 -18.16 21.08
N GLY A 90 -3.81 -18.04 19.75
CA GLY A 90 -2.71 -18.54 18.94
C GLY A 90 -2.99 -19.92 18.32
N ASP A 91 -4.21 -20.43 18.47
CA ASP A 91 -4.59 -21.74 17.95
C ASP A 91 -4.87 -21.67 16.43
N PRO A 92 -4.47 -22.68 15.66
CA PRO A 92 -4.69 -22.72 14.22
C PRO A 92 -6.17 -22.72 13.84
N VAL A 93 -6.52 -21.93 12.82
CA VAL A 93 -7.88 -21.85 12.29
C VAL A 93 -8.04 -22.78 11.09
N ASN A 94 -9.06 -23.65 11.12
CA ASN A 94 -9.42 -24.45 9.95
C ASN A 94 -10.12 -23.58 8.90
N LEU A 95 -9.48 -23.37 7.74
CA LEU A 95 -9.93 -22.41 6.74
C LEU A 95 -11.29 -22.76 6.13
N ARG A 96 -11.53 -24.04 5.82
CA ARG A 96 -12.80 -24.50 5.22
C ARG A 96 -13.99 -24.24 6.14
N SER A 97 -13.84 -24.52 7.44
CA SER A 97 -14.91 -24.28 8.41
C SER A 97 -15.13 -22.79 8.66
N TYR A 98 -14.05 -22.02 8.80
CA TYR A 98 -14.10 -20.60 9.14
C TYR A 98 -14.69 -19.75 8.01
N PHE A 99 -14.41 -20.09 6.75
CA PHE A 99 -14.88 -19.36 5.57
C PHE A 99 -16.14 -19.93 4.90
N LYS A 100 -16.79 -20.97 5.46
CA LYS A 100 -17.89 -21.72 4.82
C LYS A 100 -19.04 -20.86 4.28
N ASN A 101 -19.46 -19.82 5.00
CA ASN A 101 -20.59 -18.94 4.63
C ASN A 101 -20.15 -17.49 4.39
N VAL A 102 -18.85 -17.28 4.20
CA VAL A 102 -18.28 -15.93 4.10
C VAL A 102 -18.40 -15.42 2.68
N LYS A 103 -18.97 -14.23 2.52
CA LYS A 103 -19.09 -13.54 1.24
C LYS A 103 -17.90 -12.64 1.00
N CYS A 104 -17.51 -11.90 2.04
CA CYS A 104 -16.44 -10.92 1.98
C CYS A 104 -15.43 -11.11 3.12
N VAL A 105 -14.16 -10.98 2.80
CA VAL A 105 -13.05 -11.02 3.74
C VAL A 105 -12.40 -9.64 3.80
N GLY A 106 -12.33 -9.05 4.98
CA GLY A 106 -11.60 -7.83 5.24
C GLY A 106 -10.15 -8.12 5.64
N PHE A 107 -9.18 -7.69 4.85
CA PHE A 107 -7.77 -7.70 5.25
C PHE A 107 -7.44 -6.40 5.96
N TYR A 108 -7.25 -6.47 7.28
CA TYR A 108 -6.99 -5.31 8.11
C TYR A 108 -5.50 -5.21 8.43
N PHE A 109 -4.81 -4.34 7.70
CA PHE A 109 -3.40 -4.01 7.89
C PHE A 109 -3.27 -2.93 8.96
N SER A 110 -2.62 -3.24 10.07
CA SER A 110 -2.48 -2.32 11.20
C SER A 110 -1.19 -2.55 11.97
N SER A 111 -0.77 -1.55 12.75
CA SER A 111 0.36 -1.64 13.68
C SER A 111 0.02 -0.91 14.96
N GLN A 112 0.15 -1.58 16.10
CA GLN A 112 -0.23 -1.04 17.42
C GLN A 112 0.86 -0.20 18.09
N TRP A 113 1.98 0.04 17.42
CA TRP A 113 3.07 0.84 17.97
C TRP A 113 2.56 2.20 18.50
N ALA A 114 3.13 2.62 19.63
CA ALA A 114 2.63 3.73 20.42
C ALA A 114 2.49 5.03 19.59
N GLY A 115 1.25 5.46 19.34
CA GLY A 115 0.96 6.76 18.73
C GLY A 115 -0.21 6.78 17.72
N GLN A 116 -0.64 5.64 17.18
CA GLN A 116 -1.76 5.63 16.23
C GLN A 116 -3.13 5.64 16.93
N PRO A 117 -4.07 6.53 16.54
CA PRO A 117 -5.43 6.55 17.06
C PRO A 117 -6.27 5.41 16.45
N LEU A 118 -5.98 4.17 16.85
CA LEU A 118 -6.61 2.97 16.29
C LEU A 118 -7.95 2.61 16.92
N LYS A 119 -8.29 3.23 18.06
CA LYS A 119 -9.50 2.91 18.81
C LYS A 119 -10.76 3.03 17.95
N GLU A 120 -10.89 4.13 17.20
CA GLU A 120 -12.05 4.36 16.33
C GLU A 120 -12.11 3.37 15.16
N TYR A 121 -10.95 3.04 14.57
CA TYR A 121 -10.84 2.03 13.51
C TYR A 121 -11.28 0.66 14.02
N HIS A 122 -10.71 0.20 15.14
CA HIS A 122 -11.07 -1.07 15.76
C HIS A 122 -12.55 -1.14 16.11
N GLN A 123 -13.09 -0.10 16.74
CA GLN A 123 -14.52 -0.04 17.11
C GLN A 123 -15.41 -0.12 15.86
N THR A 124 -15.09 0.64 14.82
CA THR A 124 -15.88 0.66 13.59
C THR A 124 -15.88 -0.69 12.88
N ILE A 125 -14.71 -1.34 12.79
CA ILE A 125 -14.57 -2.67 12.17
C ILE A 125 -15.29 -3.73 13.02
N ASN A 126 -15.11 -3.70 14.35
CA ASN A 126 -15.77 -4.63 15.26
C ASN A 126 -17.29 -4.54 15.19
N ASP A 127 -17.83 -3.32 15.17
CA ASP A 127 -19.26 -3.10 15.00
C ASP A 127 -19.76 -3.60 13.66
N PHE A 128 -18.96 -3.49 12.59
CA PHE A 128 -19.32 -4.01 11.28
C PHE A 128 -19.34 -5.56 11.27
N VAL A 129 -18.32 -6.19 11.85
CA VAL A 129 -18.24 -7.66 12.00
C VAL A 129 -19.41 -8.18 12.84
N ARG A 130 -19.79 -7.48 13.91
CA ARG A 130 -20.93 -7.87 14.77
C ARG A 130 -22.28 -7.82 14.05
N VAL A 131 -22.45 -6.95 13.06
CA VAL A 131 -23.67 -6.89 12.25
C VAL A 131 -23.69 -8.01 11.20
N HIS A 132 -22.53 -8.44 10.70
CA HIS A 132 -22.40 -9.48 9.67
C HIS A 132 -21.49 -10.66 10.10
N PRO A 133 -21.76 -11.33 11.23
CA PRO A 133 -20.79 -12.22 11.88
C PRO A 133 -20.46 -13.48 11.08
N ASN A 134 -21.37 -13.92 10.21
CA ASN A 134 -21.19 -15.14 9.40
C ASN A 134 -20.73 -14.84 7.97
N GLU A 135 -21.03 -13.65 7.46
CA GLU A 135 -20.84 -13.29 6.05
C GLU A 135 -19.60 -12.40 5.82
N PHE A 136 -19.20 -11.64 6.84
CA PHE A 136 -18.00 -10.79 6.81
C PHE A 136 -17.03 -11.22 7.90
N LYS A 137 -15.85 -11.68 7.48
CA LYS A 137 -14.74 -12.01 8.40
C LYS A 137 -13.58 -11.07 8.17
N VAL A 138 -12.88 -10.75 9.25
CA VAL A 138 -11.67 -9.92 9.18
C VAL A 138 -10.46 -10.79 9.50
N VAL A 139 -9.40 -10.60 8.70
CA VAL A 139 -8.07 -11.14 8.89
C VAL A 139 -7.14 -9.99 9.24
N TYR A 140 -6.62 -10.00 10.46
CA TYR A 140 -5.63 -9.04 10.93
C TYR A 140 -4.25 -9.38 10.37
N VAL A 141 -3.64 -8.41 9.72
CA VAL A 141 -2.30 -8.51 9.15
C VAL A 141 -1.44 -7.45 9.83
N SER A 142 -0.66 -7.88 10.83
CA SER A 142 0.22 -6.95 11.55
C SER A 142 1.40 -6.54 10.68
N VAL A 143 1.63 -5.23 10.63
CA VAL A 143 2.86 -4.62 10.10
C VAL A 143 3.79 -4.15 11.22
N ASP A 144 3.54 -4.61 12.45
CA ASP A 144 4.43 -4.35 13.59
C ASP A 144 5.78 -5.04 13.39
N VAL A 145 6.82 -4.46 13.99
CA VAL A 145 8.16 -5.05 14.07
C VAL A 145 8.31 -5.94 15.30
N ASP A 146 7.58 -5.64 16.38
CA ASP A 146 7.64 -6.40 17.63
C ASP A 146 6.38 -7.24 17.88
N GLU A 147 6.59 -8.46 18.38
CA GLU A 147 5.51 -9.41 18.68
C GLU A 147 4.56 -8.88 19.77
N GLN A 148 5.07 -8.07 20.71
CA GLN A 148 4.24 -7.48 21.77
C GLN A 148 3.12 -6.60 21.22
N TRP A 149 3.40 -5.83 20.18
CA TRP A 149 2.43 -4.94 19.53
C TRP A 149 1.45 -5.73 18.68
N TYR A 150 1.92 -6.78 18.00
CA TYR A 150 1.07 -7.75 17.35
C TYR A 150 0.07 -8.38 18.34
N LYS A 151 0.56 -8.90 19.48
CA LYS A 151 -0.28 -9.50 20.54
C LYS A 151 -1.30 -8.51 21.09
N ALA A 152 -0.90 -7.25 21.30
CA ALA A 152 -1.82 -6.20 21.72
C ALA A 152 -2.93 -5.93 20.68
N GLY A 153 -2.61 -6.03 19.39
CA GLY A 153 -3.55 -5.76 18.29
C GLY A 153 -4.60 -6.83 18.06
N VAL A 154 -4.30 -8.07 18.46
CA VAL A 154 -5.24 -9.21 18.35
C VAL A 154 -6.02 -9.46 19.63
N LYS A 155 -5.50 -9.03 20.78
CA LYS A 155 -6.10 -9.31 22.10
C LYS A 155 -7.52 -8.74 22.20
N GLY A 156 -8.48 -9.64 22.46
CA GLY A 156 -9.89 -9.29 22.70
C GLY A 156 -10.62 -8.79 21.45
N GLN A 157 -10.06 -9.01 20.25
CA GLN A 157 -10.70 -8.64 18.99
C GLN A 157 -11.46 -9.83 18.38
N PRO A 158 -12.52 -9.59 17.58
CA PRO A 158 -13.34 -10.65 16.98
C PRO A 158 -12.74 -11.23 15.69
N TRP A 159 -11.53 -10.82 15.31
CA TRP A 159 -10.85 -11.25 14.11
C TRP A 159 -9.77 -12.29 14.39
N VAL A 160 -9.42 -13.05 13.35
CA VAL A 160 -8.26 -13.94 13.33
C VAL A 160 -7.07 -13.18 12.76
N SER A 161 -5.85 -13.61 13.04
CA SER A 161 -4.64 -12.99 12.53
C SER A 161 -3.81 -13.94 11.69
N MET A 162 -3.01 -13.37 10.79
CA MET A 162 -1.89 -14.12 10.22
C MET A 162 -0.85 -14.39 11.30
N VAL A 163 -0.26 -15.59 11.25
CA VAL A 163 0.79 -16.01 12.20
C VAL A 163 1.97 -15.04 12.20
N TRP A 164 2.54 -14.80 13.39
CA TRP A 164 3.69 -13.92 13.55
C TRP A 164 4.99 -14.55 13.03
N ASN A 165 5.23 -15.83 13.33
CA ASN A 165 6.44 -16.58 12.98
C ASN A 165 6.42 -17.04 11.51
N ASP A 166 6.34 -16.09 10.59
CA ASP A 166 6.26 -16.30 9.14
C ASP A 166 7.57 -15.95 8.41
N GLY A 167 8.66 -15.78 9.16
CA GLY A 167 9.98 -15.43 8.62
C GLY A 167 10.13 -13.97 8.17
N SER A 168 9.08 -13.14 8.30
CA SER A 168 9.13 -11.75 7.86
C SER A 168 9.48 -10.73 8.95
N SER A 169 9.46 -11.15 10.22
CA SER A 169 9.99 -10.34 11.33
C SER A 169 11.51 -10.42 11.35
N LEU A 170 12.18 -9.27 11.39
CA LEU A 170 13.61 -9.20 11.65
C LEU A 170 13.88 -9.83 13.03
N PRO A 171 14.95 -10.63 13.21
CA PRO A 171 15.41 -10.99 14.54
C PRO A 171 15.72 -9.68 15.26
N SER A 172 14.87 -9.29 16.20
CA SER A 172 15.15 -8.15 17.06
C SER A 172 16.48 -8.42 17.73
N ASP A 173 17.47 -7.54 17.58
CA ASP A 173 18.71 -7.59 18.35
C ASP A 173 18.33 -7.87 19.81
N ARG A 174 18.72 -9.07 20.25
CA ARG A 174 18.24 -9.75 21.43
C ARG A 174 18.54 -8.87 22.65
N GLN A 175 17.59 -8.06 23.11
CA GLN A 175 17.70 -7.45 24.44
C GLN A 175 17.82 -8.59 25.46
N PRO A 176 18.92 -8.69 26.22
CA PRO A 176 19.08 -9.74 27.22
C PRO A 176 18.26 -9.38 28.46
N ASN A 177 16.94 -9.54 28.39
CA ASN A 177 16.07 -9.43 29.55
C ASN A 177 16.04 -10.75 30.31
N SER A 178 17.06 -10.92 31.15
CA SER A 178 17.10 -11.52 32.49
C SER A 178 15.81 -12.12 33.07
N SER A 179 15.25 -13.16 32.44
CA SER A 179 14.22 -13.98 33.09
C SER A 179 14.29 -15.48 32.76
N SER A 180 15.33 -15.93 32.08
CA SER A 180 15.69 -17.35 31.99
C SER A 180 16.61 -17.76 33.16
N LEU A 181 16.12 -17.58 34.39
CA LEU A 181 16.67 -18.25 35.56
C LEU A 181 15.75 -19.42 35.90
N LYS A 182 16.37 -20.62 35.89
CA LYS A 182 15.86 -21.95 36.29
C LYS A 182 15.06 -22.74 35.26
N LYS A 183 15.80 -23.57 34.51
CA LYS A 183 15.69 -25.03 34.47
C LYS A 183 16.88 -25.53 33.64
N GLU A 184 17.73 -26.47 33.98
CA GLU A 184 18.00 -27.32 35.16
C GLU A 184 19.40 -27.88 34.86
N SER A 185 20.25 -27.93 35.89
CA SER A 185 21.57 -28.54 35.87
C SER A 185 21.51 -30.06 35.63
N ALA A 186 22.14 -30.56 34.57
CA ALA A 186 22.83 -31.84 34.53
C ALA A 186 23.73 -31.99 33.28
N VAL A 187 25.05 -32.03 33.51
CA VAL A 187 26.12 -32.68 32.73
C VAL A 187 26.54 -32.06 31.37
N GLN A 188 27.50 -31.15 31.50
CA GLN A 188 28.77 -30.99 30.77
C GLN A 188 29.18 -32.10 29.77
N ASP A 189 29.33 -31.78 28.47
CA ASP A 189 30.63 -31.68 27.75
C ASP A 189 30.41 -31.42 26.24
N ASP A 190 31.44 -30.83 25.62
CA ASP A 190 31.70 -30.57 24.21
C ASP A 190 31.03 -29.40 23.47
N SER A 191 31.91 -28.60 22.88
CA SER A 191 31.74 -27.45 22.00
C SER A 191 30.74 -27.67 20.87
N ASP A 192 29.73 -26.82 20.78
CA ASP A 192 28.93 -26.68 19.55
C ASP A 192 28.52 -25.23 19.31
N ASP A 193 29.03 -24.67 18.21
CA ASP A 193 28.72 -23.38 17.60
C ASP A 193 27.22 -23.33 17.21
N SER A 194 26.35 -23.07 18.17
CA SER A 194 24.89 -23.01 17.95
C SER A 194 24.31 -21.59 18.01
N GLU A 195 25.06 -20.58 17.58
CA GLU A 195 24.57 -19.20 17.49
C GLU A 195 23.76 -18.88 16.21
N ASP A 196 23.67 -19.81 15.24
CA ASP A 196 23.03 -19.57 13.93
C ASP A 196 21.83 -20.48 13.62
N ALA A 197 21.04 -20.89 14.61
CA ALA A 197 19.78 -21.59 14.33
C ALA A 197 18.76 -20.60 13.70
N PRO A 198 18.23 -20.87 12.49
CA PRO A 198 17.23 -20.00 11.87
C PRO A 198 15.99 -19.89 12.75
N PRO A 199 15.25 -18.76 12.69
CA PRO A 199 14.06 -18.57 13.52
C PRO A 199 13.07 -19.71 13.32
N ALA A 200 12.52 -20.24 14.41
CA ALA A 200 11.50 -21.28 14.38
C ALA A 200 10.26 -20.78 13.62
N LEU A 201 10.07 -21.29 12.40
CA LEU A 201 8.93 -20.95 11.55
C LEU A 201 7.67 -21.68 12.03
N TYR A 202 6.52 -21.05 11.83
CA TYR A 202 5.24 -21.65 12.15
C TYR A 202 5.04 -22.93 11.33
N ASN A 203 4.79 -24.06 12.02
CA ASN A 203 4.74 -25.41 11.45
C ASN A 203 6.00 -25.83 10.65
N ASN A 204 7.15 -25.17 10.85
CA ASN A 204 8.36 -25.35 10.05
C ASN A 204 8.11 -25.18 8.53
N GLU A 205 7.09 -24.39 8.16
CA GLU A 205 6.77 -24.12 6.76
C GLU A 205 7.65 -22.99 6.22
N ASP A 206 8.07 -23.11 4.97
CA ASP A 206 8.75 -22.06 4.22
C ASP A 206 7.70 -21.06 3.72
N PHE A 207 7.79 -19.79 4.12
CA PHE A 207 6.85 -18.74 3.72
C PHE A 207 7.40 -17.94 2.56
N LEU A 208 6.51 -17.56 1.63
CA LEU A 208 6.88 -16.65 0.56
C LEU A 208 7.08 -15.25 1.14
N LEU A 209 8.29 -14.71 0.96
CA LEU A 209 8.69 -13.38 1.42
C LEU A 209 8.46 -12.32 0.32
N ALA A 210 8.45 -11.03 0.69
CA ALA A 210 8.06 -9.96 -0.24
C ALA A 210 8.99 -9.78 -1.45
N SER A 211 10.28 -10.13 -1.32
CA SER A 211 11.27 -10.06 -2.40
C SER A 211 11.32 -11.32 -3.28
N GLU A 212 10.53 -12.36 -2.94
CA GLU A 212 10.55 -13.63 -3.66
C GLU A 212 9.49 -13.67 -4.77
N ALA A 213 9.84 -14.32 -5.88
CA ALA A 213 8.91 -14.56 -6.97
C ALA A 213 7.91 -15.68 -6.61
N ASP A 214 6.64 -15.44 -6.86
CA ASP A 214 5.55 -16.39 -6.59
C ASP A 214 5.45 -17.44 -7.72
N ILE A 215 6.32 -18.45 -7.70
CA ILE A 215 6.33 -19.53 -8.70
C ILE A 215 5.06 -20.41 -8.67
N ASP A 216 4.36 -20.41 -7.53
CA ASP A 216 3.15 -21.19 -7.28
C ASP A 216 1.88 -20.51 -7.80
N GLU A 217 1.98 -19.26 -8.29
CA GLU A 217 0.79 -18.48 -8.68
C GLU A 217 0.01 -19.14 -9.82
N SER A 218 0.69 -19.70 -10.82
CA SER A 218 0.04 -20.38 -11.95
C SER A 218 -0.71 -21.64 -11.50
N LEU A 219 -0.08 -22.44 -10.64
CA LEU A 219 -0.68 -23.63 -10.02
C LEU A 219 -1.88 -23.24 -9.14
N SER A 220 -1.80 -22.10 -8.46
CA SER A 220 -2.88 -21.63 -7.60
C SER A 220 -4.16 -21.32 -8.39
N ARG A 221 -4.04 -20.91 -9.66
CA ARG A 221 -5.18 -20.59 -10.52
C ARG A 221 -5.75 -21.81 -11.24
N SER A 222 -4.93 -22.81 -11.53
CA SER A 222 -5.37 -24.04 -12.21
C SER A 222 -5.99 -25.06 -11.24
N ASP A 223 -5.52 -25.14 -10.00
CA ASP A 223 -6.06 -26.07 -9.02
C ASP A 223 -7.37 -25.55 -8.41
N THR A 224 -8.50 -25.95 -9.01
CA THR A 224 -9.86 -25.66 -8.53
C THR A 224 -10.24 -26.51 -7.30
N SER A 225 -9.54 -27.64 -7.07
CA SER A 225 -9.85 -28.54 -5.96
C SER A 225 -9.36 -28.00 -4.61
N GLY A 226 -8.39 -27.07 -4.64
CA GLY A 226 -7.79 -26.49 -3.45
C GLY A 226 -6.93 -27.47 -2.65
N THR A 227 -6.49 -28.58 -3.26
CA THR A 227 -5.77 -29.67 -2.59
C THR A 227 -4.26 -29.62 -2.79
N ALA A 228 -3.79 -28.91 -3.82
CA ALA A 228 -2.36 -28.70 -4.03
C ALA A 228 -1.78 -27.87 -2.88
N TYR A 229 -0.63 -28.30 -2.38
CA TYR A 229 0.16 -27.50 -1.46
C TYR A 229 0.74 -26.31 -2.22
N LEU A 230 0.58 -25.12 -1.65
CA LEU A 230 1.18 -23.88 -2.13
C LEU A 230 1.94 -23.25 -0.98
N ARG A 231 3.08 -22.63 -1.28
CA ARG A 231 3.85 -21.90 -0.28
C ARG A 231 2.98 -20.81 0.38
N PRO A 232 2.83 -20.78 1.71
CA PRO A 232 2.04 -19.76 2.39
C PRO A 232 2.62 -18.35 2.20
N PHE A 233 1.78 -17.33 2.25
CA PHE A 233 2.23 -15.94 2.26
C PHE A 233 2.64 -15.52 3.66
N SER A 234 3.81 -14.88 3.78
CA SER A 234 4.13 -14.08 4.95
C SER A 234 3.26 -12.82 5.00
N ARG A 235 3.12 -12.20 6.17
CA ARG A 235 2.41 -10.93 6.39
C ARG A 235 2.96 -9.83 5.49
N VAL A 236 4.29 -9.70 5.43
CA VAL A 236 4.96 -8.68 4.63
C VAL A 236 4.79 -8.96 3.13
N HIS A 237 4.83 -10.23 2.69
CA HIS A 237 4.52 -10.58 1.30
C HIS A 237 3.08 -10.22 0.94
N LEU A 238 2.10 -10.54 1.80
CA LEU A 238 0.71 -10.19 1.53
C LEU A 238 0.51 -8.67 1.44
N ALA A 239 1.15 -7.89 2.32
CA ALA A 239 1.13 -6.44 2.27
C ALA A 239 1.74 -5.90 0.96
N ALA A 240 2.89 -6.45 0.52
CA ALA A 240 3.51 -6.09 -0.75
C ALA A 240 2.63 -6.47 -1.96
N LYS A 241 2.09 -7.71 -1.97
CA LYS A 241 1.20 -8.22 -3.02
C LYS A 241 -0.05 -7.38 -3.20
N LEU A 242 -0.58 -6.83 -2.10
CA LEU A 242 -1.74 -5.94 -2.12
C LEU A 242 -1.39 -4.44 -2.22
N ASN A 243 -0.12 -4.10 -2.47
CA ASN A 243 0.37 -2.72 -2.57
C ASN A 243 -0.03 -1.84 -1.37
N ILE A 244 0.07 -2.38 -0.15
CA ILE A 244 -0.25 -1.65 1.07
C ILE A 244 0.88 -0.69 1.40
N ILE A 245 0.64 0.60 1.19
CA ILE A 245 1.62 1.67 1.40
C ILE A 245 1.62 2.25 2.82
N ALA A 246 0.53 2.07 3.57
CA ALA A 246 0.36 2.65 4.90
C ALA A 246 -0.60 1.83 5.77
N ALA A 247 -0.43 1.91 7.08
CA ALA A 247 -1.34 1.38 8.08
C ALA A 247 -1.87 2.53 8.98
N PRO A 248 -3.14 2.50 9.42
CA PRO A 248 -4.12 1.43 9.22
C PRO A 248 -4.78 1.45 7.82
N THR A 249 -4.90 0.29 7.18
CA THR A 249 -5.63 0.10 5.91
C THR A 249 -6.52 -1.12 5.99
N LEU A 250 -7.77 -0.99 5.55
CA LEU A 250 -8.70 -2.11 5.39
C LEU A 250 -8.96 -2.32 3.90
N CYS A 251 -8.67 -3.52 3.41
CA CYS A 251 -9.02 -3.96 2.06
C CYS A 251 -10.13 -5.01 2.13
N VAL A 252 -10.98 -5.07 1.13
CA VAL A 252 -12.11 -6.01 1.08
C VAL A 252 -12.02 -6.88 -0.16
N TYR A 253 -12.02 -8.18 0.09
CA TYR A 253 -11.98 -9.22 -0.91
C TYR A 253 -13.33 -9.95 -0.96
N HIS A 254 -13.87 -10.12 -2.16
CA HIS A 254 -15.07 -10.93 -2.36
C HIS A 254 -14.66 -12.37 -2.65
N LEU A 255 -15.07 -13.29 -1.78
CA LEU A 255 -14.60 -14.68 -1.83
C LEU A 255 -15.16 -15.42 -3.05
N GLU A 256 -16.46 -15.29 -3.33
CA GLU A 256 -17.08 -16.02 -4.45
C GLU A 256 -16.62 -15.53 -5.84
N LYS A 257 -16.41 -14.22 -6.00
CA LYS A 257 -15.92 -13.61 -7.25
C LYS A 257 -14.39 -13.57 -7.33
N GLN A 258 -13.70 -14.02 -6.29
CA GLN A 258 -12.25 -14.03 -6.16
C GLN A 258 -11.59 -12.68 -6.52
N LYS A 259 -12.20 -11.57 -6.10
CA LYS A 259 -11.83 -10.22 -6.54
C LYS A 259 -11.75 -9.23 -5.37
N MET A 260 -10.72 -8.37 -5.38
CA MET A 260 -10.65 -7.21 -4.49
C MET A 260 -11.72 -6.18 -4.87
N LEU A 261 -12.60 -5.84 -3.94
CA LEU A 261 -13.66 -4.85 -4.12
C LEU A 261 -13.18 -3.44 -3.77
N ASP A 262 -12.50 -3.29 -2.64
CA ASP A 262 -12.03 -2.01 -2.13
C ASP A 262 -10.61 -2.20 -1.56
N TRP A 263 -9.69 -1.33 -1.95
CA TRP A 263 -8.28 -1.38 -1.54
C TRP A 263 -8.00 -0.48 -0.34
N ASN A 264 -8.87 0.52 -0.09
CA ASN A 264 -8.72 1.43 1.03
C ASN A 264 -10.11 1.89 1.48
N VAL A 265 -10.73 1.04 2.30
CA VAL A 265 -12.06 1.31 2.84
C VAL A 265 -12.00 2.51 3.77
N ARG A 266 -12.73 3.56 3.42
CA ARG A 266 -12.93 4.72 4.30
C ARG A 266 -13.83 4.33 5.47
N MET A 267 -13.37 4.52 6.71
CA MET A 267 -14.15 4.16 7.92
C MET A 267 -15.54 4.80 7.97
N ALA A 268 -15.71 6.01 7.41
CA ALA A 268 -17.01 6.67 7.28
C ALA A 268 -18.07 5.84 6.52
N ARG A 269 -17.66 4.90 5.64
CA ARG A 269 -18.57 3.98 4.94
C ARG A 269 -19.09 2.86 5.83
N LEU A 270 -18.28 2.45 6.81
CA LEU A 270 -18.65 1.43 7.80
C LEU A 270 -19.44 2.02 8.97
N GLY A 271 -19.51 3.35 9.07
CA GLY A 271 -20.33 4.07 10.02
C GLY A 271 -21.83 3.83 9.82
N LYS A 272 -22.60 4.05 10.89
CA LYS A 272 -24.04 3.70 10.98
C LYS A 272 -24.89 4.17 9.79
N MET A 273 -24.62 5.34 9.23
CA MET A 273 -25.42 5.94 8.15
C MET A 273 -25.26 5.24 6.79
N ARG A 274 -24.09 4.67 6.49
CA ARG A 274 -23.74 4.13 5.16
C ARG A 274 -23.40 2.65 5.15
N ARG A 275 -23.40 2.02 6.31
CA ARG A 275 -23.02 0.62 6.50
C ARG A 275 -23.84 -0.32 5.61
N GLN A 276 -25.16 -0.17 5.61
CA GLN A 276 -26.07 -1.05 4.89
C GLN A 276 -25.87 -0.98 3.37
N ASP A 277 -25.85 0.24 2.81
CA ASP A 277 -25.55 0.46 1.38
C ASP A 277 -24.16 -0.08 0.99
N THR A 278 -23.16 0.14 1.84
CA THR A 278 -21.81 -0.41 1.62
C THR A 278 -21.83 -1.94 1.59
N TRP A 279 -22.55 -2.56 2.53
CA TRP A 279 -22.67 -4.01 2.62
C TRP A 279 -23.41 -4.62 1.42
N GLU A 280 -24.55 -4.06 1.03
CA GLU A 280 -25.32 -4.54 -0.13
C GLU A 280 -24.49 -4.50 -1.42
N ARG A 281 -23.66 -3.47 -1.59
CA ARG A 281 -22.76 -3.36 -2.74
C ARG A 281 -21.66 -4.41 -2.69
N TRP A 282 -21.09 -4.66 -1.51
CA TRP A 282 -20.12 -5.73 -1.35
C TRP A 282 -20.73 -7.12 -1.60
N LEU A 283 -21.96 -7.38 -1.16
CA LEU A 283 -22.68 -8.61 -1.50
C LEU A 283 -22.91 -8.79 -3.00
N ARG A 284 -23.15 -7.69 -3.73
CA ARG A 284 -23.23 -7.71 -5.20
C ARG A 284 -21.85 -7.80 -5.87
N GLY A 285 -20.75 -7.75 -5.11
CA GLY A 285 -19.39 -7.72 -5.65
C GLY A 285 -19.07 -6.45 -6.42
N GLU A 286 -19.69 -5.34 -6.05
CA GLU A 286 -19.40 -4.00 -6.54
C GLU A 286 -18.35 -3.33 -5.64
N GLY A 287 -17.39 -2.62 -6.25
CA GLY A 287 -16.39 -1.84 -5.53
C GLY A 287 -16.96 -0.54 -4.93
N PRO A 288 -16.15 0.41 -4.44
CA PRO A 288 -16.56 1.74 -4.00
C PRO A 288 -17.64 2.40 -4.88
N GLN A 289 -18.53 3.22 -4.30
CA GLN A 289 -19.24 4.21 -5.10
C GLN A 289 -18.18 5.17 -5.61
N THR A 290 -17.74 4.97 -6.85
CA THR A 290 -17.25 6.07 -7.65
C THR A 290 -18.48 6.91 -7.94
N LEU A 291 -18.44 8.20 -7.60
CA LEU A 291 -19.49 9.13 -8.02
C LEU A 291 -19.60 9.00 -9.53
N SER A 292 -20.61 8.26 -10.00
CA SER A 292 -20.86 8.17 -11.43
C SER A 292 -21.16 9.59 -11.90
N PHE A 293 -20.62 9.98 -13.05
CA PHE A 293 -20.80 11.33 -13.58
C PHE A 293 -22.29 11.71 -13.66
N GLY A 294 -23.16 10.74 -13.95
CA GLY A 294 -24.62 10.92 -13.92
C GLY A 294 -25.19 11.23 -12.54
N GLU A 295 -24.72 10.55 -11.48
CA GLU A 295 -25.13 10.85 -10.10
C GLU A 295 -24.57 12.20 -9.62
N ALA A 296 -23.35 12.55 -10.03
CA ALA A 296 -22.76 13.84 -9.73
C ALA A 296 -23.57 14.99 -10.36
N MET A 297 -23.99 14.83 -11.62
CA MET A 297 -24.87 15.78 -12.29
C MET A 297 -26.22 15.93 -11.59
N GLN A 298 -26.86 14.83 -11.20
CA GLN A 298 -28.15 14.88 -10.52
C GLN A 298 -28.06 15.55 -9.14
N ARG A 299 -26.94 15.38 -8.43
CA ARG A 299 -26.75 15.95 -7.10
C ARG A 299 -26.41 17.45 -7.11
N LYS A 300 -25.76 17.93 -8.18
CA LYS A 300 -25.33 19.34 -8.32
C LYS A 300 -25.61 19.90 -9.71
N PRO A 301 -26.89 19.93 -10.16
CA PRO A 301 -27.24 20.29 -11.54
C PRO A 301 -26.81 21.72 -11.88
N ILE A 302 -26.90 22.64 -10.93
CA ILE A 302 -26.51 24.05 -11.11
C ILE A 302 -25.01 24.18 -11.38
N THR A 303 -24.17 23.45 -10.65
CA THR A 303 -22.70 23.52 -10.83
C THR A 303 -22.31 23.05 -12.23
N PHE A 304 -22.90 21.94 -12.70
CA PHE A 304 -22.64 21.43 -14.06
C PHE A 304 -23.21 22.34 -15.14
N ALA A 305 -24.40 22.93 -14.93
CA ALA A 305 -24.97 23.92 -15.85
C ALA A 305 -24.08 25.17 -15.97
N MET A 306 -23.56 25.69 -14.85
CA MET A 306 -22.62 26.82 -14.85
C MET A 306 -21.31 26.48 -15.56
N CYS A 307 -20.75 25.28 -15.33
CA CYS A 307 -19.58 24.82 -16.09
C CYS A 307 -19.87 24.71 -17.60
N ALA A 308 -21.02 24.17 -17.99
CA ALA A 308 -21.41 24.07 -19.40
C ALA A 308 -21.57 25.45 -20.05
N LEU A 309 -22.21 26.41 -19.37
CA LEU A 309 -22.31 27.79 -19.82
C LEU A 309 -20.95 28.47 -19.93
N ALA A 310 -20.04 28.23 -18.96
CA ALA A 310 -18.69 28.75 -19.00
C ALA A 310 -17.87 28.18 -20.19
N ILE A 311 -18.00 26.87 -20.46
CA ILE A 311 -17.37 26.23 -21.62
C ILE A 311 -17.96 26.78 -22.92
N LEU A 312 -19.28 26.93 -23.01
CA LEU A 312 -19.95 27.48 -24.19
C LEU A 312 -19.52 28.92 -24.43
N TYR A 313 -19.45 29.74 -23.39
CA TYR A 313 -18.91 31.11 -23.46
C TYR A 313 -17.45 31.12 -23.91
N TRP A 314 -16.61 30.25 -23.33
CA TRP A 314 -15.21 30.13 -23.72
C TRP A 314 -15.06 29.75 -25.20
N CYS A 315 -15.83 28.77 -25.68
CA CYS A 315 -15.84 28.39 -27.09
C CYS A 315 -16.31 29.54 -27.98
N LEU A 316 -17.34 30.28 -27.56
CA LEU A 316 -17.89 31.41 -28.30
C LEU A 316 -16.87 32.55 -28.42
N VAL A 317 -16.10 32.84 -27.36
CA VAL A 317 -14.99 33.81 -27.40
C VAL A 317 -13.80 33.28 -28.22
N TYR A 318 -13.47 32.00 -28.11
CA TYR A 318 -12.34 31.39 -28.81
C TYR A 318 -12.54 31.34 -30.34
N PHE A 319 -13.73 30.94 -30.79
CA PHE A 319 -14.05 30.81 -32.21
C PHE A 319 -14.69 32.06 -32.82
N GLY A 320 -15.49 32.81 -32.04
CA GLY A 320 -16.18 34.00 -32.49
C GLY A 320 -15.34 35.28 -32.40
N GLY A 321 -14.20 35.24 -31.71
CA GLY A 321 -13.31 36.39 -31.56
C GLY A 321 -13.60 37.28 -30.35
N PRO A 322 -12.75 38.29 -30.08
CA PRO A 322 -12.78 39.09 -28.87
C PRO A 322 -14.05 39.91 -28.67
N GLU A 323 -14.76 40.25 -29.75
CA GLU A 323 -16.01 41.02 -29.73
C GLU A 323 -17.12 40.38 -28.90
N TYR A 324 -17.09 39.06 -28.72
CA TYR A 324 -18.06 38.33 -27.89
C TYR A 324 -17.64 38.18 -26.43
N ASN A 325 -16.50 38.76 -26.04
CA ASN A 325 -16.04 38.74 -24.65
C ASN A 325 -16.71 39.86 -23.83
N PHE A 326 -18.00 39.65 -23.53
CA PHE A 326 -18.82 40.63 -22.80
C PHE A 326 -18.30 40.91 -21.39
N ILE A 327 -17.62 39.95 -20.75
CA ILE A 327 -17.01 40.13 -19.42
C ILE A 327 -15.91 41.18 -19.48
N ARG A 328 -15.02 41.09 -20.46
CA ARG A 328 -13.94 42.07 -20.67
C ARG A 328 -14.51 43.46 -20.96
N ARG A 329 -15.54 43.52 -21.80
CA ARG A 329 -16.23 44.78 -22.15
C ARG A 329 -16.91 45.44 -20.94
N TYR A 330 -17.46 44.64 -20.03
CA TYR A 330 -18.09 45.13 -18.79
C TYR A 330 -17.03 45.63 -17.80
N MET A 331 -15.91 44.91 -17.65
CA MET A 331 -14.79 45.34 -16.80
C MET A 331 -14.15 46.65 -17.31
N ASP A 332 -13.92 46.77 -18.62
CA ASP A 332 -13.38 47.99 -19.24
C ASP A 332 -14.33 49.20 -19.05
N GLY A 333 -15.65 48.96 -18.98
CA GLY A 333 -16.64 49.99 -18.68
C GLY A 333 -16.61 50.45 -17.22
N PHE A 334 -16.31 49.56 -16.30
CA PHE A 334 -16.18 49.88 -14.88
C PHE A 334 -14.94 50.74 -14.60
N ASP A 335 -13.80 50.41 -15.24
CA ASP A 335 -12.56 51.19 -15.10
C ASP A 335 -12.67 52.61 -15.68
N ARG A 336 -13.44 52.80 -16.77
CA ARG A 336 -13.72 54.13 -17.33
C ARG A 336 -14.57 55.01 -16.41
N THR A 337 -15.41 54.41 -15.58
CA THR A 337 -16.28 55.14 -14.65
C THR A 337 -15.51 55.63 -13.41
N ASN A 338 -14.35 55.02 -13.13
CA ASN A 338 -13.49 55.36 -11.99
C ASN A 338 -12.23 56.16 -12.36
N GLN A 339 -12.12 56.69 -13.59
CA GLN A 339 -11.05 57.63 -13.91
C GLN A 339 -11.34 59.01 -13.28
N PRO A 340 -10.49 59.53 -12.36
CA PRO A 340 -10.63 60.90 -11.89
C PRO A 340 -10.36 61.87 -13.05
N LEU A 341 -11.21 62.89 -13.17
CA LEU A 341 -11.08 64.00 -14.11
C LEU A 341 -9.70 64.65 -13.94
N VAL A 342 -8.76 64.32 -14.83
CA VAL A 342 -7.52 65.10 -14.97
C VAL A 342 -7.92 66.43 -15.60
N ALA A 343 -7.88 67.48 -14.78
CA ALA A 343 -8.08 68.85 -15.22
C ALA A 343 -7.05 69.19 -16.29
N SER A 344 -7.55 69.61 -17.46
CA SER A 344 -6.77 70.27 -18.51
C SER A 344 -6.25 71.59 -17.95
N ASP A 345 -5.02 71.61 -17.45
CA ASP A 345 -4.33 72.85 -17.10
C ASP A 345 -3.69 73.44 -18.36
N LYS A 346 -4.32 74.50 -18.86
CA LYS A 346 -3.75 75.40 -19.88
C LYS A 346 -2.94 76.46 -19.14
N SER A 347 -1.61 76.35 -19.15
CA SER A 347 -0.75 77.52 -18.96
C SER A 347 0.57 77.35 -19.70
N SER A 348 0.67 77.95 -20.89
CA SER A 348 1.95 78.25 -21.53
C SER A 348 2.68 79.35 -20.74
N PRO A 349 3.99 79.24 -20.48
CA PRO A 349 4.77 80.36 -19.92
C PRO A 349 5.22 81.33 -21.03
N PRO A 350 5.32 82.65 -20.75
CA PRO A 350 5.92 83.58 -21.69
C PRO A 350 7.45 83.47 -21.68
N HIS A 351 8.04 83.41 -22.88
CA HIS A 351 9.45 83.62 -23.14
C HIS A 351 9.85 85.05 -22.72
N PHE A 352 10.88 85.18 -21.88
CA PHE A 352 11.63 86.42 -21.69
C PHE A 352 13.02 86.21 -22.30
N ASP A 353 13.32 86.98 -23.34
CA ASP A 353 14.67 87.10 -23.90
C ASP A 353 15.46 88.14 -23.11
N PHE A 354 16.69 87.78 -22.75
CA PHE A 354 17.79 88.68 -22.37
C PHE A 354 19.03 88.30 -23.16
#